data_AF-A0A562UVP0-F1
#
_entry.id   AF-A0A562UVP0-F1
#
_cell.length_a   1.000
_cell.length_b   1.000
_cell.length_c   1.000
_cell.angle_alpha   90.00
_cell.angle_beta   90.00
_cell.angle_gamma   90.00
#
_symmetry.space_group_name_H-M   'P 1'
#
loop_
_entity.id
_entity.type
_entity.pdbx_description
1 polymer ?
#
loop_
_entity_poly.entity_id
_entity_poly.type
_entity_poly.pdbx_seq_one_letter_code
_entity_poly.pdbx_strand_id
1 'polypeptide(L)'
;MRRGLLCLPMLMVVSVVIAQDQLPQYAQTTSKLATAIYEGENLDNVDELFKLTSFERSELARLSGCDGEIQPGGGETEVRIFWRCASTSQRPDLLRSTSFLFDDQGELIALAINSIDSNESASSARSHDIELRSRGIIASDFASAVLAGEDASLGGVIPLDDFEIGRLSELRADSFRLLKRSDPSLRIIRFYSEDGYVPSVWLRFDETGYPKGVDFAPRYDPNRSGRSIRADRARRARENSQEITARNRNSQRQHTDRDISQRTRKLCPSC
;
A
#
# COMPACT_ATOMS: atom_id res chain seq x y z
N MET A 1 42.33 36.04 -27.23
CA MET A 1 42.31 34.75 -26.49
C MET A 1 41.98 35.03 -25.03
N ARG A 2 40.75 34.76 -24.58
CA ARG A 2 40.35 34.81 -23.17
C ARG A 2 39.63 33.49 -22.85
N ARG A 3 40.25 32.69 -21.99
CA ARG A 3 39.67 31.48 -21.39
C ARG A 3 38.86 31.93 -20.17
N GLY A 4 37.56 31.67 -20.16
CA GLY A 4 36.68 31.84 -19.01
C GLY A 4 36.37 30.48 -18.40
N LEU A 5 36.82 30.31 -17.15
CA LEU A 5 36.67 29.13 -16.29
C LEU A 5 35.17 28.80 -16.09
N LEU A 6 34.76 27.58 -16.40
CA LEU A 6 33.47 27.02 -16.00
C LEU A 6 33.59 26.50 -14.56
N CYS A 7 32.96 27.20 -13.61
CA CYS A 7 32.71 26.68 -12.27
C CYS A 7 31.59 25.64 -12.34
N LEU A 8 31.92 24.37 -12.10
CA LEU A 8 30.95 23.32 -11.80
C LEU A 8 30.47 23.49 -10.35
N PRO A 9 29.15 23.56 -10.08
CA PRO A 9 28.65 23.42 -8.73
C PRO A 9 28.80 21.96 -8.28
N MET A 10 29.61 21.78 -7.24
CA MET A 10 29.86 20.53 -6.53
C MET A 10 28.60 20.18 -5.72
N LEU A 11 27.91 19.08 -6.08
CA LEU A 11 26.83 18.52 -5.28
C LEU A 11 27.42 18.03 -3.94
N MET A 12 27.11 18.72 -2.84
CA MET A 12 27.42 18.24 -1.50
C MET A 12 26.29 17.34 -1.01
N VAL A 13 26.53 16.03 -1.00
CA VAL A 13 25.75 15.10 -0.18
C VAL A 13 26.23 15.28 1.25
N VAL A 14 25.46 15.97 2.08
CA VAL A 14 25.76 16.10 3.51
C VAL A 14 25.37 14.79 4.19
N SER A 15 26.36 13.93 4.42
CA SER A 15 26.21 12.71 5.21
C SER A 15 25.97 13.08 6.67
N VAL A 16 24.72 13.07 7.11
CA VAL A 16 24.40 13.08 8.54
C VAL A 16 24.80 11.71 9.09
N VAL A 17 25.83 11.69 9.92
CA VAL A 17 26.27 10.51 10.68
C VAL A 17 25.24 10.24 11.77
N ILE A 18 24.27 9.38 11.48
CA ILE A 18 23.44 8.71 12.49
C ILE A 18 24.19 7.44 12.90
N ALA A 19 24.27 7.20 14.21
CA ALA A 19 24.91 6.02 14.80
C ALA A 19 24.52 4.72 14.07
N GLN A 20 25.48 3.82 13.87
CA GLN A 20 25.29 2.49 13.30
C GLN A 20 24.40 1.62 14.20
N ASP A 21 23.11 1.89 14.23
CA ASP A 21 22.11 0.83 14.34
C ASP A 21 22.01 0.21 12.95
N GLN A 22 22.15 -1.11 12.85
CA GLN A 22 22.01 -1.83 11.59
C GLN A 22 20.69 -1.41 10.93
N LEU A 23 20.78 -0.72 9.79
CA LEU A 23 19.61 -0.41 8.97
C LEU A 23 18.82 -1.71 8.78
N PRO A 24 17.51 -1.73 9.10
CA PRO A 24 16.70 -2.92 8.91
C PRO A 24 16.85 -3.42 7.47
N GLN A 25 16.92 -4.74 7.29
CA GLN A 25 17.21 -5.35 5.99
C GLN A 25 16.24 -4.89 4.89
N TYR A 26 14.97 -4.66 5.23
CA TYR A 26 13.97 -4.10 4.31
C TYR A 26 14.35 -2.71 3.77
N ALA A 27 15.07 -1.89 4.54
CA ALA A 27 15.47 -0.54 4.13
C ALA A 27 16.58 -0.60 3.07
N GLN A 28 17.50 -1.56 3.19
CA GLN A 28 18.52 -1.81 2.18
C GLN A 28 17.90 -2.33 0.88
N THR A 29 16.99 -3.31 0.97
CA THR A 29 16.24 -3.83 -0.18
C THR A 29 15.43 -2.72 -0.85
N THR A 30 14.72 -1.90 -0.08
CA THR A 30 13.95 -0.77 -0.62
C THR A 30 14.85 0.20 -1.38
N SER A 31 15.99 0.57 -0.80
CA SER A 31 16.94 1.48 -1.43
C SER A 31 17.46 0.92 -2.76
N LYS A 32 17.85 -0.37 -2.77
CA LYS A 32 18.31 -1.06 -3.99
C LYS A 32 17.24 -1.05 -5.08
N LEU A 33 15.99 -1.36 -4.73
CA LEU A 33 14.86 -1.33 -5.67
C LEU A 33 14.58 0.09 -6.19
N ALA A 34 14.64 1.09 -5.31
CA ALA A 34 14.45 2.48 -5.70
C ALA A 34 15.52 2.94 -6.70
N THR A 35 16.79 2.60 -6.44
CA THR A 35 17.90 2.89 -7.37
C THR A 35 17.72 2.19 -8.70
N ALA A 36 17.42 0.88 -8.70
CA ALA A 36 17.21 0.12 -9.95
C ALA A 36 16.07 0.71 -10.80
N ILE A 37 14.96 1.12 -10.18
CA ILE A 37 13.84 1.79 -10.86
C ILE A 37 14.28 3.14 -11.41
N TYR A 38 14.94 3.98 -10.60
CA TYR A 38 15.42 5.29 -11.02
C TYR A 38 16.37 5.20 -12.21
N GLU A 39 17.32 4.26 -12.17
CA GLU A 39 18.31 4.03 -13.23
C GLU A 39 17.70 3.35 -14.47
N GLY A 40 16.46 2.86 -14.39
CA GLY A 40 15.79 2.18 -15.50
C GLY A 40 16.38 0.79 -15.78
N GLU A 41 16.92 0.12 -14.76
CA GLU A 41 17.46 -1.23 -14.89
C GLU A 41 16.38 -2.23 -15.28
N ASN A 42 16.79 -3.33 -15.93
CA ASN A 42 15.89 -4.45 -16.16
C ASN A 42 15.63 -5.19 -14.84
N LEU A 43 14.45 -4.93 -14.27
CA LEU A 43 14.00 -5.50 -13.00
C LEU A 43 13.83 -7.03 -13.00
N ASP A 44 13.85 -7.70 -14.16
CA ASP A 44 13.86 -9.16 -14.24
C ASP A 44 15.15 -9.77 -13.67
N ASN A 45 16.24 -9.00 -13.57
CA ASN A 45 17.53 -9.43 -13.06
C ASN A 45 17.77 -9.06 -11.59
N VAL A 46 16.77 -8.47 -10.92
CA VAL A 46 16.87 -8.07 -9.53
C VAL A 46 16.39 -9.23 -8.67
N ASP A 47 17.32 -9.91 -8.00
CA ASP A 47 17.06 -11.12 -7.19
C ASP A 47 15.97 -10.93 -6.12
N GLU A 48 15.76 -9.69 -5.66
CA GLU A 48 14.78 -9.33 -4.64
C GLU A 48 13.34 -9.19 -5.19
N LEU A 49 13.15 -9.12 -6.52
CA LEU A 49 11.83 -9.03 -7.14
C LEU A 49 11.34 -10.41 -7.56
N PHE A 50 10.19 -10.82 -7.03
CA PHE A 50 9.44 -11.92 -7.61
C PHE A 50 8.90 -11.54 -8.99
N LYS A 51 8.53 -12.55 -9.78
CA LYS A 51 8.08 -12.37 -11.17
C LYS A 51 6.97 -11.32 -11.28
N LEU A 52 7.30 -10.20 -11.90
CA LEU A 52 6.40 -9.08 -12.20
C LEU A 52 5.54 -9.39 -13.43
N THR A 53 4.35 -8.81 -13.50
CA THR A 53 3.54 -8.84 -14.74
C THR A 53 4.16 -7.93 -15.80
N SER A 54 3.76 -8.10 -17.07
CA SER A 54 4.16 -7.17 -18.14
C SER A 54 3.78 -5.73 -17.84
N PHE A 55 2.59 -5.50 -17.28
CA PHE A 55 2.12 -4.15 -16.93
C PHE A 55 2.89 -3.57 -15.75
N GLU A 56 3.15 -4.35 -14.68
CA GLU A 56 3.95 -3.88 -13.55
C GLU A 56 5.36 -3.49 -14.02
N ARG A 57 6.00 -4.30 -14.87
CA ARG A 57 7.32 -3.98 -15.43
C ARG A 57 7.29 -2.73 -16.30
N SER A 58 6.33 -2.66 -17.22
CA SER A 58 6.18 -1.50 -18.08
C SER A 58 5.93 -0.22 -17.27
N GLU A 59 5.18 -0.32 -16.17
CA GLU A 59 4.87 0.83 -15.34
C GLU A 59 6.07 1.26 -14.49
N LEU A 60 6.81 0.32 -13.90
CA LEU A 60 8.05 0.66 -13.18
C LEU A 60 9.12 1.25 -14.11
N ALA A 61 9.24 0.74 -15.34
CA ALA A 61 10.17 1.30 -16.33
C ALA A 61 9.85 2.77 -16.68
N ARG A 62 8.58 3.18 -16.60
CA ARG A 62 8.16 4.58 -16.82
C ARG A 62 8.59 5.53 -15.70
N LEU A 63 9.03 5.00 -14.56
CA LEU A 63 9.52 5.78 -13.42
C LEU A 63 11.02 6.07 -13.50
N SER A 64 11.71 5.61 -14.55
CA SER A 64 13.12 5.92 -14.77
C SER A 64 13.36 7.44 -14.82
N GLY A 65 14.33 7.90 -14.02
CA GLY A 65 14.67 9.31 -13.85
C GLY A 65 13.67 10.14 -13.04
N CYS A 66 12.64 9.52 -12.44
CA CYS A 66 11.68 10.22 -11.59
C CYS A 66 12.15 10.25 -10.14
N ASP A 67 11.94 11.36 -9.43
CA ASP A 67 12.32 11.50 -8.04
C ASP A 67 11.41 10.64 -7.15
N GLY A 68 12.00 9.87 -6.23
CA GLY A 68 11.29 9.00 -5.30
C GLY A 68 11.44 9.46 -3.85
N GLU A 69 10.33 9.67 -3.16
CA GLU A 69 10.31 9.94 -1.72
C GLU A 69 9.88 8.68 -0.95
N ILE A 70 10.78 8.16 -0.10
CA ILE A 70 10.50 6.98 0.74
C ILE A 70 9.71 7.41 1.97
N GLN A 71 8.59 6.74 2.22
CA GLN A 71 7.74 6.93 3.38
C GLN A 71 7.42 5.59 4.05
N PRO A 72 7.24 5.55 5.39
CA PRO A 72 6.71 4.37 6.05
C PRO A 72 5.28 4.08 5.55
N GLY A 73 4.98 2.79 5.35
CA GLY A 73 3.64 2.33 4.98
C GLY A 73 2.69 2.22 6.18
N GLY A 74 1.53 1.59 5.98
CA GLY A 74 0.53 1.42 7.03
C GLY A 74 0.84 0.30 8.02
N GLY A 75 1.87 -0.51 7.77
CA GLY A 75 2.36 -1.58 8.65
C GLY A 75 3.88 -1.53 8.84
N GLU A 76 4.38 -2.18 9.90
CA GLU A 76 5.81 -2.15 10.29
C GLU A 76 6.77 -2.65 9.21
N THR A 77 6.29 -3.49 8.28
CA THR A 77 7.09 -4.04 7.19
C THR A 77 6.64 -3.55 5.81
N GLU A 78 5.79 -2.53 5.74
CA GLU A 78 5.41 -1.87 4.48
C GLU A 78 6.24 -0.61 4.29
N VAL A 79 6.88 -0.48 3.13
CA VAL A 79 7.54 0.76 2.71
C VAL A 79 6.88 1.26 1.43
N ARG A 80 6.61 2.56 1.36
CA ARG A 80 6.03 3.20 0.18
C ARG A 80 7.03 4.17 -0.42
N ILE A 81 7.10 4.22 -1.74
CA ILE A 81 7.85 5.24 -2.46
C ILE A 81 6.86 6.04 -3.30
N PHE A 82 6.89 7.35 -3.14
CA PHE A 82 6.12 8.30 -3.94
C PHE A 82 7.00 8.85 -5.04
N TRP A 83 6.64 8.54 -6.27
CA TRP A 83 7.37 8.91 -7.47
C TRP A 83 6.76 10.15 -8.10
N ARG A 84 7.61 11.12 -8.42
CA ARG A 84 7.27 12.34 -9.14
C ARG A 84 8.27 12.56 -10.26
N CYS A 85 7.79 12.52 -11.49
CA CYS A 85 8.63 12.80 -12.65
C CYS A 85 8.78 14.31 -12.84
N ALA A 86 9.97 14.77 -13.23
CA ALA A 86 10.22 16.19 -13.50
C ALA A 86 9.38 16.66 -14.70
N SER A 87 9.08 17.97 -14.75
CA SER A 87 8.30 18.59 -15.83
C SER A 87 8.94 18.47 -17.22
N THR A 88 10.25 18.23 -17.26
CA THR A 88 11.05 18.03 -18.48
C THR A 88 11.17 16.57 -18.90
N SER A 89 10.64 15.64 -18.11
CA SER A 89 10.61 14.22 -18.45
C SER A 89 9.64 13.96 -19.61
N GLN A 90 9.71 12.77 -20.21
CA GLN A 90 8.73 12.35 -21.23
C GLN A 90 7.30 12.28 -20.67
N ARG A 91 7.12 12.23 -19.34
CA ARG A 91 5.83 12.06 -18.65
C ARG A 91 5.79 12.95 -17.40
N PRO A 92 5.67 14.27 -17.56
CA PRO A 92 5.78 15.23 -16.44
C PRO A 92 4.65 15.11 -15.40
N ASP A 93 3.51 14.55 -15.81
CA ASP A 93 2.33 14.40 -14.95
C ASP A 93 2.25 12.99 -14.31
N LEU A 94 3.27 12.14 -14.51
CA LEU A 94 3.26 10.80 -13.95
C LEU A 94 3.55 10.85 -12.44
N LEU A 95 2.51 10.55 -11.66
CA LEU A 95 2.60 10.38 -10.22
C LEU A 95 2.20 8.95 -9.85
N ARG A 96 3.11 8.22 -9.21
CA ARG A 96 2.89 6.84 -8.78
C ARG A 96 3.34 6.64 -7.35
N SER A 97 2.62 5.80 -6.64
CA SER A 97 3.10 5.19 -5.41
C SER A 97 3.43 3.72 -5.66
N THR A 98 4.59 3.28 -5.20
CA THR A 98 4.95 1.85 -5.15
C THR A 98 5.02 1.43 -3.71
N SER A 99 4.24 0.43 -3.31
CA SER A 99 4.26 -0.13 -1.95
C SER A 99 4.93 -1.50 -1.98
N PHE A 100 5.92 -1.67 -1.13
CA PHE A 100 6.72 -2.88 -0.95
C PHE A 100 6.42 -3.44 0.43
N LEU A 101 5.98 -4.69 0.51
CA LEU A 101 5.77 -5.39 1.77
C LEU A 101 6.88 -6.41 1.95
N PHE A 102 7.50 -6.40 3.12
CA PHE A 102 8.60 -7.29 3.48
C PHE A 102 8.18 -8.28 4.56
N ASP A 103 8.85 -9.43 4.61
CA ASP A 103 8.79 -10.32 5.76
C ASP A 103 9.78 -9.92 6.87
N ASP A 104 9.78 -10.68 7.96
CA ASP A 104 10.66 -10.46 9.12
C ASP A 104 12.16 -10.63 8.77
N GLN A 105 12.48 -11.24 7.63
CA GLN A 105 13.82 -11.39 7.09
C GLN A 105 14.19 -10.25 6.12
N GLY A 106 13.31 -9.27 5.92
CA GLY A 106 13.53 -8.15 5.01
C GLY A 106 13.47 -8.53 3.53
N GLU A 107 12.91 -9.70 3.20
CA GLU A 107 12.70 -10.14 1.83
C GLU A 107 11.34 -9.63 1.32
N LEU A 108 11.29 -9.21 0.05
CA LEU A 108 10.06 -8.69 -0.54
C LEU A 108 9.03 -9.82 -0.73
N ILE A 109 7.84 -9.64 -0.16
CA ILE A 109 6.75 -10.61 -0.23
C ILE A 109 5.51 -10.09 -0.93
N ALA A 110 5.36 -8.77 -1.12
CA ALA A 110 4.29 -8.20 -1.93
C ALA A 110 4.65 -6.85 -2.54
N LEU A 111 4.04 -6.53 -3.68
CA LEU A 111 4.20 -5.26 -4.40
C LEU A 111 2.83 -4.70 -4.80
N ALA A 112 2.65 -3.39 -4.67
CA ALA A 112 1.59 -2.64 -5.33
C ALA A 112 2.16 -1.42 -6.06
N ILE A 113 1.59 -1.09 -7.21
CA ILE A 113 1.81 0.18 -7.92
C ILE A 113 0.43 0.82 -8.05
N ASN A 114 0.27 2.06 -7.60
CA ASN A 114 -0.98 2.80 -7.63
C ASN A 114 -0.75 4.24 -8.10
N SER A 115 -1.74 4.80 -8.77
CA SER A 115 -1.75 6.22 -9.12
C SER A 115 -1.89 7.06 -7.85
N ILE A 116 -1.17 8.18 -7.79
CA ILE A 116 -1.40 9.18 -6.74
C ILE A 116 -2.33 10.21 -7.35
N ASP A 117 -3.43 10.51 -6.67
CA ASP A 117 -4.31 11.60 -7.08
C ASP A 117 -3.49 12.90 -7.14
N SER A 118 -3.22 13.40 -8.34
CA SER A 118 -3.09 14.85 -8.48
C SER A 118 -4.49 15.39 -8.20
N ASN A 119 -4.62 16.19 -7.15
CA ASN A 119 -5.88 16.67 -6.59
C ASN A 119 -6.84 17.39 -7.57
N GLU A 120 -6.61 17.45 -8.88
CA GLU A 120 -7.24 18.46 -9.74
C GLU A 120 -7.72 18.03 -11.14
N SER A 121 -7.67 16.77 -11.58
CA SER A 121 -7.96 16.51 -13.00
C SER A 121 -8.73 15.23 -13.31
N ALA A 122 -10.01 15.16 -12.92
CA ALA A 122 -11.06 14.49 -13.70
C ALA A 122 -12.38 14.48 -12.92
N SER A 123 -13.09 15.61 -12.87
CA SER A 123 -14.52 15.58 -12.55
C SER A 123 -15.20 16.83 -13.10
N SER A 124 -15.40 16.89 -14.42
CA SER A 124 -16.12 18.03 -15.00
C SER A 124 -17.07 17.72 -16.15
N ALA A 125 -17.26 16.46 -16.59
CA ALA A 125 -18.04 16.23 -17.80
C ALA A 125 -19.30 15.33 -17.68
N ARG A 126 -19.51 14.56 -16.61
CA ARG A 126 -20.67 13.61 -16.54
C ARG A 126 -21.37 13.53 -15.17
N SER A 127 -21.15 14.51 -14.29
CA SER A 127 -21.43 14.38 -12.84
C SER A 127 -22.90 14.45 -12.40
N HIS A 128 -23.83 14.96 -13.21
CA HIS A 128 -25.17 15.28 -12.70
C HIS A 128 -26.05 14.06 -12.31
N ASP A 129 -25.83 12.87 -12.89
CA ASP A 129 -26.63 11.67 -12.58
C ASP A 129 -26.01 10.75 -11.51
N ILE A 130 -24.72 10.94 -11.18
CA ILE A 130 -24.01 10.10 -10.21
C ILE A 130 -24.30 10.54 -8.78
N GLU A 131 -24.62 11.82 -8.58
CA GLU A 131 -24.84 12.45 -7.28
C GLU A 131 -25.94 11.77 -6.44
N LEU A 132 -26.79 10.95 -7.08
CA LEU A 132 -27.88 10.19 -6.44
C LEU A 132 -27.58 8.69 -6.23
N ARG A 133 -26.47 8.16 -6.77
CA ARG A 133 -26.15 6.72 -6.68
C ARG A 133 -25.36 6.43 -5.41
N SER A 134 -25.79 5.41 -4.65
CA SER A 134 -25.00 5.00 -3.47
C SER A 134 -23.64 4.44 -3.88
N ARG A 135 -22.60 4.72 -3.10
CA ARG A 135 -21.23 4.19 -3.31
C ARG A 135 -21.17 2.67 -3.48
N GLY A 136 -22.08 1.95 -2.82
CA GLY A 136 -22.17 0.49 -2.93
C GLY A 136 -22.66 0.03 -4.30
N ILE A 137 -23.58 0.78 -4.91
CA ILE A 137 -24.07 0.51 -6.26
C ILE A 137 -22.95 0.77 -7.27
N ILE A 138 -22.25 1.90 -7.17
CA ILE A 138 -21.13 2.22 -8.07
C ILE A 138 -20.03 1.15 -7.97
N ALA A 139 -19.66 0.74 -6.76
CA ALA A 139 -18.68 -0.33 -6.56
C ALA A 139 -19.15 -1.68 -7.12
N SER A 140 -20.45 -1.99 -7.06
CA SER A 140 -21.02 -3.20 -7.64
C SER A 140 -20.99 -3.16 -9.16
N ASP A 141 -21.39 -2.05 -9.77
CA ASP A 141 -21.36 -1.87 -11.23
C ASP A 141 -19.94 -1.97 -11.77
N PHE A 142 -18.99 -1.29 -11.12
CA PHE A 142 -17.58 -1.38 -11.43
C PHE A 142 -17.11 -2.84 -11.42
N ALA A 143 -17.41 -3.57 -10.35
CA ALA A 143 -16.96 -4.95 -10.20
C ALA A 143 -17.60 -5.88 -11.24
N SER A 144 -18.87 -5.65 -11.59
CA SER A 144 -19.57 -6.36 -12.66
C SER A 144 -18.94 -6.06 -14.03
N ALA A 145 -18.63 -4.80 -14.32
CA ALA A 145 -17.98 -4.41 -15.58
C ALA A 145 -16.60 -5.05 -15.71
N VAL A 146 -15.81 -5.05 -14.64
CA VAL A 146 -14.50 -5.74 -14.60
C VAL A 146 -14.66 -7.24 -14.86
N LEU A 147 -15.60 -7.92 -14.19
CA LEU A 147 -15.85 -9.36 -14.43
C LEU A 147 -16.30 -9.65 -15.86
N ALA A 148 -17.11 -8.78 -16.45
CA ALA A 148 -17.62 -8.94 -17.80
C ALA A 148 -16.59 -8.58 -18.89
N GLY A 149 -15.42 -8.04 -18.51
CA GLY A 149 -14.45 -7.49 -19.47
C GLY A 149 -14.96 -6.24 -20.19
N GLU A 150 -15.90 -5.53 -19.58
CA GLU A 150 -16.50 -4.28 -20.08
C GLU A 150 -15.71 -3.05 -19.60
N ASP A 151 -16.19 -1.86 -19.96
CA ASP A 151 -15.58 -0.60 -19.55
C ASP A 151 -15.69 -0.36 -18.03
N ALA A 152 -14.61 -0.67 -17.31
CA ALA A 152 -14.50 -0.46 -15.88
C ALA A 152 -14.51 1.03 -15.46
N SER A 153 -14.31 1.97 -16.38
CA SER A 153 -14.48 3.40 -16.07
C SER A 153 -15.96 3.78 -15.93
N LEU A 154 -16.88 2.87 -16.28
CA LEU A 154 -18.33 3.08 -16.35
C LEU A 154 -18.67 4.30 -17.23
N GLY A 155 -18.01 4.43 -18.37
CA GLY A 155 -18.15 5.59 -19.24
C GLY A 155 -17.48 6.84 -18.67
N GLY A 156 -16.31 6.70 -18.03
CA GLY A 156 -15.53 7.82 -17.46
C GLY A 156 -16.07 8.38 -16.14
N VAL A 157 -16.98 7.66 -15.48
CA VAL A 157 -17.46 7.96 -14.12
C VAL A 157 -16.35 7.74 -13.10
N ILE A 158 -15.59 6.67 -13.27
CA ILE A 158 -14.43 6.36 -12.46
C ILE A 158 -13.22 6.81 -13.26
N PRO A 159 -12.44 7.80 -12.78
CA PRO A 159 -11.23 8.22 -13.46
C PRO A 159 -10.21 7.09 -13.36
N LEU A 160 -9.90 6.48 -14.50
CA LEU A 160 -8.91 5.43 -14.63
C LEU A 160 -7.88 5.85 -15.68
N ASP A 161 -6.60 5.65 -15.40
CA ASP A 161 -5.54 5.78 -16.39
C ASP A 161 -5.26 4.47 -17.13
N ASP A 162 -4.42 4.55 -18.17
CA ASP A 162 -4.07 3.39 -19.02
C ASP A 162 -3.50 2.21 -18.23
N PHE A 163 -2.78 2.48 -17.14
CA PHE A 163 -2.19 1.44 -16.31
C PHE A 163 -3.27 0.72 -15.49
N GLU A 164 -4.18 1.48 -14.87
CA GLU A 164 -5.30 0.94 -14.12
C GLU A 164 -6.23 0.12 -15.02
N ILE A 165 -6.56 0.64 -16.21
CA ILE A 165 -7.36 -0.08 -17.23
C ILE A 165 -6.66 -1.38 -17.64
N GLY A 166 -5.37 -1.31 -17.97
CA GLY A 166 -4.60 -2.49 -18.37
C GLY A 166 -4.61 -3.58 -17.28
N ARG A 167 -4.37 -3.19 -16.03
CA ARG A 167 -4.36 -4.10 -14.89
C ARG A 167 -5.72 -4.71 -14.58
N LEU A 168 -6.81 -3.94 -14.74
CA LEU A 168 -8.17 -4.45 -14.58
C LEU A 168 -8.53 -5.44 -15.71
N SER A 169 -8.06 -5.21 -16.94
CA SER A 169 -8.32 -6.10 -18.08
C SER A 169 -7.66 -7.48 -17.95
N GLU A 170 -6.56 -7.57 -17.20
CA GLU A 170 -5.87 -8.84 -16.90
C GLU A 170 -6.48 -9.59 -15.71
N LEU A 171 -7.43 -8.96 -15.00
CA LEU A 171 -8.02 -9.53 -13.80
C LEU A 171 -8.94 -10.69 -14.18
N ARG A 172 -8.40 -11.90 -14.17
CA ARG A 172 -9.15 -13.14 -14.38
C ARG A 172 -9.87 -13.51 -13.09
N ALA A 173 -11.15 -13.17 -12.99
CA ALA A 173 -12.00 -13.53 -11.87
C ALA A 173 -13.37 -14.00 -12.36
N ASP A 174 -14.01 -14.85 -11.55
CA ASP A 174 -15.31 -15.45 -11.82
C ASP A 174 -16.40 -14.83 -10.93
N SER A 175 -16.01 -14.25 -9.79
CA SER A 175 -16.93 -13.61 -8.87
C SER A 175 -16.25 -12.51 -8.05
N PHE A 176 -17.06 -11.66 -7.40
CA PHE A 176 -16.56 -10.67 -6.45
C PHE A 176 -17.39 -10.62 -5.16
N ARG A 177 -16.81 -10.03 -4.12
CA ARG A 177 -17.53 -9.59 -2.91
C ARG A 177 -17.12 -8.18 -2.55
N LEU A 178 -18.12 -7.36 -2.23
CA LEU A 178 -17.91 -6.05 -1.64
C LEU A 178 -17.71 -6.20 -0.13
N LEU A 179 -16.61 -5.68 0.39
CA LEU A 179 -16.34 -5.66 1.83
C LEU A 179 -16.82 -4.33 2.41
N LYS A 180 -17.66 -4.41 3.44
CA LYS A 180 -18.12 -3.23 4.18
C LYS A 180 -17.00 -2.78 5.13
N ARG A 181 -16.48 -1.56 4.95
CA ARG A 181 -15.60 -0.90 5.91
C ARG A 181 -16.33 0.20 6.67
N SER A 182 -15.76 0.57 7.82
CA SER A 182 -16.14 1.77 8.57
C SER A 182 -15.78 3.05 7.81
N ASP A 183 -14.78 3.00 6.93
CA ASP A 183 -14.34 4.13 6.14
C ASP A 183 -15.33 4.43 4.99
N PRO A 184 -16.02 5.59 5.02
CA PRO A 184 -16.96 5.96 3.99
C PRO A 184 -16.28 6.27 2.64
N SER A 185 -14.99 6.63 2.63
CA SER A 185 -14.20 7.00 1.44
C SER A 185 -13.71 5.79 0.63
N LEU A 186 -13.88 4.57 1.13
CA LEU A 186 -13.31 3.37 0.52
C LEU A 186 -14.35 2.27 0.33
N ARG A 187 -14.33 1.61 -0.83
CA ARG A 187 -15.00 0.32 -1.04
C ARG A 187 -13.98 -0.70 -1.51
N ILE A 188 -13.83 -1.76 -0.73
CA ILE A 188 -12.94 -2.87 -1.09
C ILE A 188 -13.73 -3.91 -1.84
N ILE A 189 -13.23 -4.27 -3.01
CA ILE A 189 -13.78 -5.23 -3.93
C ILE A 189 -12.79 -6.39 -3.97
N ARG A 190 -13.20 -7.54 -3.44
CA ARG A 190 -12.40 -8.75 -3.50
C ARG A 190 -12.91 -9.62 -4.62
N PHE A 191 -12.05 -9.85 -5.60
CA PHE A 191 -12.31 -10.77 -6.70
C PHE A 191 -11.84 -12.18 -6.35
N TYR A 192 -12.44 -13.19 -6.97
CA TYR A 192 -12.13 -14.59 -6.79
C TYR A 192 -12.11 -15.29 -8.14
N SER A 193 -11.14 -16.18 -8.36
CA SER A 193 -11.13 -17.12 -9.47
C SER A 193 -11.11 -18.56 -8.97
N GLU A 194 -11.47 -19.52 -9.83
CA GLU A 194 -11.32 -20.95 -9.56
C GLU A 194 -9.88 -21.33 -9.20
N ASP A 195 -8.89 -20.67 -9.82
CA ASP A 195 -7.46 -20.92 -9.63
C ASP A 195 -6.88 -20.26 -8.36
N GLY A 196 -7.66 -19.47 -7.62
CA GLY A 196 -7.27 -18.93 -6.33
C GLY A 196 -7.39 -17.41 -6.19
N TYR A 197 -6.46 -16.81 -5.43
CA TYR A 197 -6.58 -15.42 -4.96
C TYR A 197 -6.30 -14.42 -6.09
N VAL A 198 -7.29 -13.57 -6.36
CA VAL A 198 -7.17 -12.41 -7.23
C VAL A 198 -6.96 -11.15 -6.37
N PRO A 199 -6.04 -10.25 -6.75
CA PRO A 199 -5.81 -9.01 -6.00
C PRO A 199 -7.10 -8.25 -5.74
N SER A 200 -7.26 -7.73 -4.52
CA SER A 200 -8.39 -6.87 -4.20
C SER A 200 -8.19 -5.48 -4.80
N VAL A 201 -9.27 -4.88 -5.31
CA VAL A 201 -9.31 -3.51 -5.82
C VAL A 201 -10.03 -2.64 -4.79
N TRP A 202 -9.51 -1.46 -4.53
CA TRP A 202 -10.07 -0.49 -3.60
C TRP A 202 -10.56 0.71 -4.38
N LEU A 203 -11.88 0.87 -4.48
CA LEU A 203 -12.50 2.02 -5.12
C LEU A 203 -12.56 3.18 -4.11
N ARG A 204 -11.89 4.28 -4.45
CA ARG A 204 -11.80 5.49 -3.62
C ARG A 204 -12.92 6.45 -3.97
N PHE A 205 -13.45 7.12 -2.96
CA PHE A 205 -14.50 8.12 -3.05
C PHE A 205 -14.11 9.36 -2.25
N ASP A 206 -14.50 10.53 -2.73
CA ASP A 206 -14.42 11.74 -1.91
C ASP A 206 -15.57 11.84 -0.90
N GLU A 207 -15.55 12.94 -0.16
CA GLU A 207 -16.51 13.24 0.91
C GLU A 207 -17.95 13.31 0.38
N THR A 208 -18.15 13.82 -0.84
CA THR A 208 -19.45 13.92 -1.51
C THR A 208 -19.88 12.58 -2.13
N GLY A 209 -18.95 11.65 -2.29
CA GLY A 209 -19.19 10.29 -2.74
C GLY A 209 -19.00 10.05 -4.24
N TYR A 210 -18.28 10.96 -4.90
CA TYR A 210 -17.78 10.74 -6.25
C TYR A 210 -16.56 9.82 -6.25
N PRO A 211 -16.46 8.88 -7.21
CA PRO A 211 -15.26 8.06 -7.38
C PRO A 211 -14.03 8.93 -7.71
N LYS A 212 -12.90 8.63 -7.05
CA LYS A 212 -11.61 9.29 -7.27
C LYS A 212 -10.59 8.45 -8.02
N GLY A 213 -10.89 7.17 -8.22
CA GLY A 213 -10.01 6.21 -8.87
C GLY A 213 -9.94 4.92 -8.07
N VAL A 214 -8.97 4.08 -8.42
CA VAL A 214 -8.79 2.78 -7.79
C VAL A 214 -7.39 2.63 -7.23
N ASP A 215 -7.26 1.91 -6.13
CA ASP A 215 -5.99 1.34 -5.71
C ASP A 215 -6.07 -0.17 -5.81
N PHE A 216 -4.94 -0.80 -6.01
CA PHE A 216 -4.81 -2.24 -5.95
C PHE A 216 -4.09 -2.63 -4.66
N ALA A 217 -4.63 -3.65 -4.00
CA ALA A 217 -3.94 -4.29 -2.91
C ALA A 217 -2.60 -4.88 -3.39
N PRO A 218 -1.59 -4.96 -2.51
CA PRO A 218 -0.33 -5.63 -2.84
C PRO A 218 -0.56 -7.05 -3.35
N ARG A 219 0.04 -7.36 -4.50
CA ARG A 219 0.11 -8.71 -5.04
C ARG A 219 1.22 -9.44 -4.31
N TYR A 220 0.88 -10.53 -3.65
CA TYR A 220 1.85 -11.32 -2.90
C TYR A 220 2.63 -12.26 -3.83
N ASP A 221 3.88 -12.53 -3.46
CA ASP A 221 4.67 -13.58 -4.10
C ASP A 221 3.96 -14.94 -3.90
N PRO A 222 3.55 -15.63 -4.98
CA PRO A 222 2.89 -16.92 -4.87
C PRO A 222 3.75 -17.99 -4.17
N ASN A 223 5.08 -17.90 -4.24
CA ASN A 223 6.01 -18.86 -3.64
C ASN A 223 6.21 -18.63 -2.12
N ARG A 224 5.96 -17.41 -1.63
CA ARG A 224 6.22 -17.01 -0.23
C ARG A 224 4.96 -16.71 0.58
N SER A 225 3.87 -16.31 -0.07
CA SER A 225 2.58 -15.94 0.54
C SER A 225 1.99 -17.01 1.46
N GLY A 226 2.16 -18.30 1.13
CA GLY A 226 1.65 -19.40 1.95
C GLY A 226 2.34 -19.55 3.32
N ARG A 227 3.61 -19.12 3.45
CA ARG A 227 4.38 -19.18 4.70
C ARG A 227 4.28 -17.88 5.50
N SER A 228 4.42 -16.74 4.84
CA SER A 228 4.40 -15.42 5.47
C SER A 228 3.03 -15.08 6.10
N ILE A 229 1.91 -15.26 5.36
CA ILE A 229 0.57 -14.95 5.88
C ILE A 229 0.23 -15.79 7.12
N ARG A 230 0.72 -17.04 7.19
CA ARG A 230 0.56 -17.90 8.37
C ARG A 230 1.43 -17.43 9.53
N ALA A 231 2.67 -17.02 9.27
CA ALA A 231 3.59 -16.51 10.28
C ALA A 231 3.07 -15.20 10.91
N ASP A 232 2.62 -14.25 10.10
CA ASP A 232 2.07 -12.97 10.54
C ASP A 232 0.80 -13.14 11.37
N ARG A 233 -0.10 -14.02 10.91
CA ARG A 233 -1.33 -14.35 11.64
C ARG A 233 -1.02 -15.05 12.96
N ALA A 234 0.01 -15.92 12.99
CA ALA A 234 0.48 -16.56 14.21
C ALA A 234 1.17 -15.57 15.18
N ARG A 235 1.91 -14.59 14.66
CA ARG A 235 2.56 -13.53 15.45
C ARG A 235 1.52 -12.64 16.13
N ARG A 236 0.55 -12.11 15.36
CA ARG A 236 -0.56 -11.32 15.91
C ARG A 236 -1.41 -12.10 16.92
N ALA A 237 -1.60 -13.40 16.69
CA ALA A 237 -2.28 -14.26 17.66
C ALA A 237 -1.49 -14.40 18.97
N ARG A 238 -0.16 -14.48 18.91
CA ARG A 238 0.72 -14.52 20.10
C ARG A 238 0.74 -13.19 20.82
N GLU A 239 0.87 -12.08 20.12
CA GLU A 239 0.85 -10.71 20.69
C GLU A 239 -0.48 -10.45 21.42
N ASN A 240 -1.61 -10.74 20.76
CA ASN A 240 -2.93 -10.64 21.40
C ASN A 240 -3.04 -11.57 22.62
N SER A 241 -2.51 -12.79 22.54
CA SER A 241 -2.53 -13.73 23.68
C SER A 241 -1.67 -13.23 24.84
N GLN A 242 -0.53 -12.59 24.57
CA GLN A 242 0.34 -11.99 25.59
C GLN A 242 -0.32 -10.79 26.24
N GLU A 243 -0.98 -9.93 25.46
CA GLU A 243 -1.71 -8.76 25.98
C GLU A 243 -2.88 -9.19 26.88
N ILE A 244 -3.65 -10.19 26.47
CA ILE A 244 -4.73 -10.78 27.29
C ILE A 244 -4.17 -11.37 28.58
N THR A 245 -3.05 -12.09 28.51
CA THR A 245 -2.40 -12.69 29.68
C THR A 245 -1.89 -11.62 30.65
N ALA A 246 -1.30 -10.53 30.13
CA ALA A 246 -0.82 -9.41 30.93
C ALA A 246 -1.97 -8.67 31.62
N ARG A 247 -3.08 -8.41 30.90
CA ARG A 247 -4.29 -7.82 31.49
C ARG A 247 -4.86 -8.70 32.61
N ASN A 248 -4.99 -10.01 32.38
CA ASN A 248 -5.50 -10.94 33.39
C ASN A 248 -4.61 -10.99 34.65
N ARG A 249 -3.29 -10.96 34.49
CA ARG A 249 -2.36 -10.88 35.64
C ARG A 249 -2.49 -9.58 36.42
N ASN A 250 -2.66 -8.45 35.73
CA ASN A 250 -2.87 -7.16 36.39
C ASN A 250 -4.21 -7.11 37.14
N SER A 251 -5.28 -7.67 36.57
CA SER A 251 -6.56 -7.80 37.27
C SER A 251 -6.48 -8.70 38.50
N GLN A 252 -5.74 -9.82 38.43
CA GLN A 252 -5.52 -10.69 39.59
C GLN A 252 -4.72 -9.99 40.70
N ARG A 253 -3.66 -9.23 40.35
CA ARG A 253 -2.90 -8.43 41.33
C ARG A 253 -3.78 -7.40 42.02
N GLN A 254 -4.58 -6.64 41.27
CA GLN A 254 -5.52 -5.68 41.84
C GLN A 254 -6.55 -6.33 42.77
N HIS A 255 -7.05 -7.53 42.42
CA HIS A 255 -7.98 -8.25 43.30
C HIS A 255 -7.31 -8.72 44.60
N THR A 256 -6.08 -9.21 44.49
CA THR A 256 -5.29 -9.68 45.64
C THR A 256 -4.94 -8.52 46.59
N ASP A 257 -4.53 -7.37 46.04
CA ASP A 257 -4.24 -6.16 46.83
C ASP A 257 -5.50 -5.63 47.52
N ARG A 258 -6.66 -5.73 46.87
CA ARG A 258 -7.95 -5.34 47.45
C ARG A 258 -8.38 -6.28 48.58
N ASP A 259 -8.19 -7.59 48.41
CA ASP A 259 -8.48 -8.60 49.45
C ASP A 259 -7.53 -8.48 50.64
N ILE A 260 -6.24 -8.19 50.40
CA ILE A 260 -5.27 -7.89 51.44
C ILE A 260 -5.72 -6.63 52.19
N SER A 261 -6.00 -5.52 51.50
CA SER A 261 -6.46 -4.26 52.12
C SER A 261 -7.74 -4.43 52.96
N GLN A 262 -8.69 -5.24 52.49
CA GLN A 262 -9.91 -5.56 53.24
C GLN A 262 -9.64 -6.41 54.49
N ARG A 263 -8.69 -7.35 54.43
CA ARG A 263 -8.26 -8.12 55.60
C ARG A 263 -7.50 -7.25 56.60
N THR A 264 -6.63 -6.33 56.16
CA THR A 264 -5.91 -5.42 57.07
C THR A 264 -6.86 -4.48 57.80
N ARG A 265 -7.90 -3.95 57.13
CA ARG A 265 -8.94 -3.13 57.77
C ARG A 265 -9.79 -3.88 58.78
N LYS A 266 -9.99 -5.20 58.61
CA LYS A 266 -10.70 -6.03 59.60
C LYS A 266 -9.86 -6.35 60.84
N LEU A 267 -8.54 -6.30 60.74
CA LEU A 267 -7.62 -6.62 61.84
C LEU A 267 -7.18 -5.40 62.67
N CYS A 268 -7.26 -4.18 62.12
CA CYS A 268 -7.09 -2.92 62.85
C CYS A 268 -8.16 -1.89 62.44
N PRO A 269 -9.34 -1.86 63.08
CA PRO A 269 -10.40 -0.91 62.75
C PRO A 269 -10.17 0.52 63.28
N SER A 270 -8.99 0.83 63.84
CA SER A 270 -8.72 2.08 64.57
C SER A 270 -7.40 2.76 64.20
N CYS A 271 -6.82 2.46 63.04
CA CYS A 271 -5.74 3.24 62.44
C CYS A 271 -6.27 4.05 61.26
#